data_AF-A0A2S7Q2M6-F1
#
_entry.id   AF-A0A2S7Q2M6-F1
#
_cell.length_a   1.000
_cell.length_b   1.000
_cell.length_c   1.000
_cell.angle_alpha   90.00
_cell.angle_beta   90.00
_cell.angle_gamma   90.00
#
_symmetry.space_group_name_H-M   'P 1'
#
loop_
_entity.id
_entity.type
_entity.pdbx_description
1 polymer ?
#
loop_
_entity_poly.entity_id
_entity_poly.type
_entity_poly.pdbx_seq_one_letter_code
_entity_poly.pdbx_strand_id
1 'polypeptide(L)'
;MAISHLLPDIEVTVDVDKQPLKEYNDDDIEVVPGKIGEHQASRTVAKYIEAVSGKEYSINMKVGSGYQRDFPTLGFTITIDGKKVVSWLLTEDRGLPWSKRTKGVESVVDGHGILKCFQFSGLKTCKSN
;
A
#
# COMPACT_ATOMS: atom_id res chain seq x y z
N MET A 1 -8.38 -2.95 -6.72
CA MET A 1 -7.29 -3.74 -6.14
C MET A 1 -6.08 -3.69 -7.05
N ALA A 2 -4.92 -3.46 -6.47
CA ALA A 2 -3.64 -3.52 -7.17
C ALA A 2 -3.12 -4.95 -7.09
N ILE A 3 -3.04 -5.61 -8.24
CA ILE A 3 -2.51 -6.97 -8.41
C ILE A 3 -1.50 -6.94 -9.55
N SER A 4 -0.30 -7.46 -9.30
CA SER A 4 0.73 -7.62 -10.33
C SER A 4 0.54 -8.94 -11.06
N HIS A 5 0.66 -8.93 -12.38
CA HIS A 5 0.63 -10.16 -13.19
C HIS A 5 1.79 -11.11 -12.85
N LEU A 6 2.89 -10.59 -12.30
CA LEU A 6 4.03 -11.38 -11.83
C LEU A 6 3.76 -12.07 -10.49
N LEU A 7 2.83 -11.53 -9.70
CA LEU A 7 2.49 -11.98 -8.34
C LEU A 7 0.96 -11.95 -8.17
N PRO A 8 0.20 -12.78 -8.90
CA PRO A 8 -1.26 -12.69 -8.98
C PRO A 8 -1.96 -12.99 -7.66
N ASP A 9 -1.30 -13.73 -6.77
CA ASP A 9 -1.80 -14.06 -5.44
C ASP A 9 -1.52 -12.97 -4.39
N ILE A 10 -0.89 -11.85 -4.75
CA ILE A 10 -0.68 -10.73 -3.84
C ILE A 10 -1.62 -9.59 -4.23
N GLU A 11 -2.51 -9.23 -3.31
CA GLU A 11 -3.51 -8.20 -3.48
C GLU A 11 -3.27 -7.06 -2.48
N VAL A 12 -3.33 -5.82 -2.98
CA VAL A 12 -3.33 -4.61 -2.15
C VAL A 12 -4.59 -3.80 -2.42
N THR A 13 -5.27 -3.37 -1.36
CA THR A 13 -6.43 -2.47 -1.43
C THR A 13 -6.29 -1.29 -0.47
N VAL A 14 -6.98 -0.21 -0.81
CA VAL A 14 -7.22 0.92 0.10
C VAL A 14 -8.69 0.91 0.49
N ASP A 15 -8.95 0.83 1.78
CA ASP A 15 -10.31 0.72 2.33
C ASP A 15 -10.70 2.00 3.07
N VAL A 16 -11.94 2.45 2.89
CA VAL A 16 -12.62 3.47 3.73
C VAL A 16 -13.83 2.81 4.38
N ASP A 17 -14.05 3.05 5.68
CA ASP A 17 -15.18 2.44 6.42
C ASP A 17 -15.23 0.90 6.29
N LYS A 18 -14.05 0.25 6.19
CA LYS A 18 -13.83 -1.19 5.98
C LYS A 18 -14.31 -1.73 4.62
N GLN A 19 -14.65 -0.86 3.68
CA GLN A 19 -14.99 -1.23 2.30
C GLN A 19 -13.84 -0.82 1.37
N PRO A 20 -13.41 -1.71 0.45
CA PRO A 20 -12.38 -1.36 -0.51
C PRO A 20 -12.90 -0.26 -1.44
N LEU A 21 -12.08 0.77 -1.67
CA LEU A 21 -12.38 1.80 -2.64
C LEU A 21 -12.33 1.23 -4.06
N LYS A 22 -13.10 1.86 -4.94
CA LYS A 22 -13.00 1.59 -6.37
C LYS A 22 -11.65 2.11 -6.87
N GLU A 23 -10.91 1.22 -7.50
CA GLU A 23 -9.61 1.51 -8.11
C GLU A 23 -9.73 1.42 -9.62
N TYR A 24 -8.93 2.23 -10.29
CA TYR A 24 -8.91 2.37 -11.73
C TYR A 24 -7.46 2.29 -12.23
N ASN A 25 -7.27 1.91 -13.49
CA ASN A 25 -5.92 1.84 -14.06
C ASN A 25 -5.34 3.25 -14.18
N ASP A 26 -4.08 3.37 -13.77
CA ASP A 26 -3.26 4.54 -13.97
C ASP A 26 -2.08 4.12 -14.83
N ASP A 27 -2.08 4.56 -16.08
CA ASP A 27 -1.06 4.19 -17.06
C ASP A 27 0.12 5.20 -17.05
N ASP A 28 0.00 6.29 -16.29
CA ASP A 28 0.98 7.38 -16.22
C ASP A 28 2.02 7.14 -15.10
N ILE A 29 2.74 6.01 -15.20
CA ILE A 29 3.86 5.76 -14.29
C ILE A 29 5.09 6.55 -14.76
N GLU A 30 5.45 7.59 -14.01
CA GLU A 30 6.73 8.28 -14.21
C GLU A 30 7.90 7.34 -13.89
N VAL A 31 8.62 6.90 -14.93
CA VAL A 31 9.84 6.09 -14.80
C VAL A 31 11.04 6.80 -15.41
N VAL A 32 12.22 6.56 -14.84
CA VAL A 32 13.47 7.11 -15.37
C VAL A 32 13.81 6.50 -16.75
N PRO A 33 14.25 7.27 -17.76
CA PRO A 33 14.57 6.69 -19.05
C PRO A 33 15.65 5.61 -19.00
N GLY A 34 15.53 4.60 -19.88
CA GLY A 34 16.48 3.49 -20.03
C GLY A 34 16.10 2.23 -19.27
N LYS A 35 17.00 1.24 -19.30
CA LYS A 35 16.73 -0.14 -18.81
C LYS A 35 16.22 -0.23 -17.37
N ILE A 36 16.63 0.71 -16.51
CA ILE A 36 16.19 0.73 -15.10
C ILE A 36 14.70 1.09 -15.03
N GLY A 37 14.25 2.14 -15.73
CA GLY A 37 12.84 2.51 -15.73
C GLY A 37 11.97 1.51 -16.47
N GLU A 38 12.45 0.93 -17.57
CA GLU A 38 11.76 -0.18 -18.26
C GLU A 38 11.53 -1.36 -17.29
N HIS A 39 12.55 -1.73 -16.51
CA HIS A 39 12.43 -2.76 -15.49
C HIS A 39 11.42 -2.38 -14.39
N GLN A 40 11.47 -1.14 -13.89
CA GLN A 40 10.53 -0.65 -12.89
C GLN A 40 9.09 -0.66 -13.40
N ALA A 41 8.86 -0.14 -14.62
CA ALA A 41 7.56 -0.14 -15.27
C ALA A 41 6.98 -1.56 -15.39
N SER A 42 7.81 -2.53 -15.80
CA SER A 42 7.38 -3.93 -15.95
C SER A 42 6.96 -4.63 -14.65
N ARG A 43 7.35 -4.08 -13.48
CA ARG A 43 7.10 -4.66 -12.15
C ARG A 43 6.18 -3.82 -11.27
N THR A 44 5.72 -2.68 -11.78
CA THR A 44 4.89 -1.74 -11.02
C THR A 44 3.45 -1.82 -11.50
N VAL A 45 2.52 -1.76 -10.55
CA VAL A 45 1.10 -1.60 -10.81
C VAL A 45 0.70 -0.27 -10.20
N ALA A 46 0.25 0.66 -11.03
CA ALA A 46 -0.31 1.92 -10.57
C ALA A 46 -1.83 1.89 -10.69
N LYS A 47 -2.48 2.48 -9.69
CA LYS A 47 -3.93 2.60 -9.58
C LYS A 47 -4.27 3.97 -9.04
N TYR A 48 -5.32 4.57 -9.58
CA TYR A 48 -5.95 5.74 -8.99
C TYR A 48 -7.22 5.36 -8.23
N ILE A 49 -7.52 6.12 -7.18
CA ILE A 49 -8.74 6.01 -6.37
C ILE A 49 -9.40 7.37 -6.27
N GLU A 50 -10.72 7.38 -6.16
CA GLU A 50 -11.48 8.57 -5.78
C GLU A 50 -11.58 8.61 -4.25
N ALA A 51 -11.10 9.68 -3.64
CA ALA A 51 -11.03 9.83 -2.20
C ALA A 51 -11.70 11.13 -1.73
N VAL A 52 -12.23 11.10 -0.51
CA VAL A 52 -12.81 12.27 0.14
C VAL A 52 -11.85 12.78 1.22
N SER A 53 -11.49 14.06 1.15
CA SER A 53 -10.59 14.67 2.13
C SER A 53 -11.11 14.52 3.56
N GLY A 54 -10.19 14.28 4.50
CA GLY A 54 -10.49 14.06 5.91
C GLY A 54 -11.00 12.65 6.25
N LYS A 55 -11.32 11.81 5.26
CA LYS A 55 -11.69 10.42 5.54
C LYS A 55 -10.48 9.60 5.94
N GLU A 56 -10.67 8.80 6.99
CA GLU A 56 -9.72 7.79 7.39
C GLU A 56 -9.71 6.64 6.41
N TYR A 57 -8.51 6.10 6.15
CA TYR A 57 -8.36 4.94 5.30
C TYR A 57 -7.43 3.90 5.93
N SER A 58 -7.48 2.69 5.40
CA SER A 58 -6.56 1.63 5.75
C SER A 58 -6.03 0.94 4.51
N ILE A 59 -4.77 0.52 4.57
CA ILE A 59 -4.14 -0.29 3.51
C ILE A 59 -4.24 -1.74 3.95
N ASN A 60 -4.82 -2.57 3.09
CA ASN A 60 -4.94 -4.00 3.32
C ASN A 60 -4.06 -4.73 2.31
N MET A 61 -3.23 -5.65 2.79
CA MET A 61 -2.44 -6.55 1.97
C MET A 61 -2.91 -7.97 2.24
N LYS A 62 -3.11 -8.75 1.19
CA LYS A 62 -3.53 -10.14 1.28
C LYS A 62 -2.65 -11.00 0.37
N VAL A 63 -2.26 -12.15 0.89
CA VAL A 63 -1.54 -13.18 0.15
C VAL A 63 -2.46 -14.39 0.02
N GLY A 64 -2.82 -14.72 -1.21
CA GLY A 64 -3.67 -15.84 -1.57
C GLY A 64 -2.99 -17.18 -1.35
N SER A 65 -3.80 -18.25 -1.31
CA SER A 65 -3.31 -19.62 -1.15
C SER A 65 -2.55 -20.16 -2.37
N GLY A 66 -2.65 -19.49 -3.53
CA GLY A 66 -1.90 -19.87 -4.73
C GLY A 66 -0.43 -19.42 -4.71
N TYR A 67 -0.06 -18.50 -3.81
CA TYR A 67 1.30 -18.00 -3.70
C TYR A 67 2.25 -19.13 -3.29
N GLN A 68 3.20 -19.47 -4.16
CA GLN A 68 4.23 -20.46 -3.87
C GLN A 68 5.27 -19.88 -2.90
N ARG A 69 5.53 -20.61 -1.82
CA ARG A 69 6.55 -20.26 -0.81
C ARG A 69 7.87 -20.93 -1.16
N ASP A 70 8.40 -20.61 -2.33
CA ASP A 70 9.74 -21.05 -2.76
C ASP A 70 10.86 -20.24 -2.08
N PHE A 71 10.52 -19.18 -1.36
CA PHE A 71 11.44 -18.35 -0.58
C PHE A 71 11.09 -18.33 0.92
N PRO A 72 12.10 -18.24 1.81
CA PRO A 72 11.90 -18.31 3.27
C PRO A 72 11.18 -17.08 3.85
N THR A 73 11.13 -15.98 3.11
CA THR A 73 10.62 -14.69 3.59
C THR A 73 9.84 -13.97 2.48
N LEU A 74 8.77 -13.28 2.87
CA LEU A 74 8.07 -12.30 2.02
C LEU A 74 7.94 -10.98 2.78
N GLY A 75 8.51 -9.91 2.23
CA GLY A 75 8.56 -8.60 2.85
C GLY A 75 7.62 -7.59 2.18
N PHE A 76 6.85 -6.87 2.98
CA PHE A 76 6.05 -5.73 2.57
C PHE A 76 6.63 -4.45 3.17
N THR A 77 6.71 -3.41 2.36
CA THR A 77 7.03 -2.05 2.81
C THR A 77 5.94 -1.11 2.30
N ILE A 78 5.33 -0.35 3.21
CA ILE A 78 4.37 0.69 2.87
C ILE A 78 5.06 2.04 3.01
N THR A 79 4.96 2.84 1.94
CA THR A 79 5.41 4.22 1.89
C THR A 79 4.21 5.11 1.59
N ILE A 80 4.01 6.17 2.39
CA ILE A 80 2.95 7.17 2.20
C ILE A 80 3.62 8.54 2.16
N ASP A 81 3.31 9.36 1.15
CA ASP A 81 3.93 10.68 0.94
C ASP A 81 5.47 10.65 0.98
N GLY A 82 6.07 9.60 0.38
CA GLY A 82 7.52 9.39 0.35
C GLY A 82 8.14 8.89 1.66
N LYS A 83 7.34 8.65 2.71
CA LYS A 83 7.82 8.18 4.02
C LYS A 83 7.43 6.73 4.28
N LYS A 84 8.39 5.89 4.65
CA LYS A 84 8.13 4.52 5.09
C LYS A 84 7.33 4.54 6.41
N VAL A 85 6.14 3.94 6.42
CA VAL A 85 5.25 3.90 7.59
C VAL A 85 5.21 2.52 8.24
N VAL A 86 5.31 1.45 7.45
CA VAL A 86 5.25 0.07 7.95
C VAL A 86 6.20 -0.82 7.16
N SER A 87 6.83 -1.76 7.88
CA SER A 87 7.51 -2.92 7.32
C SER A 87 6.87 -4.17 7.92
N TRP A 88 6.45 -5.11 7.09
CA TRP A 88 5.89 -6.38 7.54
C TRP A 88 6.64 -7.53 6.88
N LEU A 89 7.08 -8.49 7.69
CA LEU A 89 7.82 -9.66 7.23
C LEU A 89 7.00 -10.91 7.55
N LEU A 90 6.64 -11.64 6.51
CA LEU A 90 6.06 -12.98 6.59
C LEU A 90 7.20 -14.00 6.53
N THR A 91 7.25 -14.87 7.52
CA THR A 91 8.15 -16.01 7.62
C THR A 91 7.36 -17.22 8.12
N GLU A 92 7.76 -18.43 7.71
CA GLU A 92 7.03 -19.66 8.04
C GLU A 92 6.92 -19.91 9.56
N ASP A 93 7.92 -19.49 10.32
CA ASP A 93 8.04 -19.70 11.77
C ASP A 93 7.15 -18.79 12.62
N ARG A 94 6.66 -17.67 12.07
CA ARG A 94 5.94 -16.67 12.88
C ARG A 94 4.44 -16.89 12.97
N GLY A 95 3.87 -17.85 12.23
CA GLY A 95 2.43 -18.14 12.23
C GLY A 95 1.56 -16.92 11.91
N LEU A 96 2.11 -15.92 11.22
CA LEU A 96 1.43 -14.66 10.96
C LEU A 96 0.30 -14.85 9.94
N PRO A 97 -0.78 -14.06 10.05
CA PRO A 97 -1.89 -14.15 9.11
C PRO A 97 -1.43 -13.82 7.69
N TRP A 98 -2.04 -14.44 6.69
CA TRP A 98 -1.82 -14.18 5.25
C TRP A 98 -2.43 -12.86 4.79
N SER A 99 -2.73 -11.97 5.74
CA SER A 99 -3.22 -10.63 5.48
C SER A 99 -2.82 -9.69 6.60
N LYS A 100 -2.51 -8.44 6.25
CA LYS A 100 -2.24 -7.38 7.21
C LYS A 100 -3.02 -6.14 6.81
N ARG A 101 -3.77 -5.61 7.78
CA ARG A 101 -4.41 -4.30 7.66
C ARG A 101 -3.64 -3.29 8.48
N THR A 102 -3.28 -2.17 7.85
CA THR A 102 -2.60 -1.04 8.48
C THR A 102 -3.50 0.19 8.38
N LYS A 103 -3.84 0.78 9.53
CA LYS A 103 -4.75 1.94 9.61
C LYS A 103 -4.06 3.25 9.97
N GLY A 104 -2.80 3.18 10.39
CA GLY A 104 -2.09 4.32 10.96
C GLY A 104 -0.70 3.94 11.45
N VAL A 105 -0.04 4.90 12.09
CA VAL A 105 1.25 4.73 12.75
C VAL A 105 1.05 4.77 14.26
N GLU A 106 1.58 3.78 14.95
CA GLU A 106 1.62 3.78 16.41
C GLU A 106 2.72 4.73 16.90
N SER A 107 2.39 5.53 17.90
CA SER A 107 3.30 6.47 18.55
C SER A 107 3.05 6.46 20.05
N VAL A 108 4.04 6.85 20.84
CA VAL A 108 3.86 7.08 22.28
C VAL A 108 3.85 8.57 22.54
N VAL A 109 2.79 9.06 23.17
CA VAL A 109 2.67 10.45 23.62
C VAL A 109 2.36 10.42 25.10
N ASP A 110 3.18 11.08 25.91
CA ASP A 110 3.03 11.14 27.38
C ASP A 110 2.91 9.76 28.04
N GLY A 111 3.61 8.75 27.51
CA GLY A 111 3.58 7.38 28.02
C GLY A 111 2.39 6.54 27.56
N HIS A 112 1.46 7.12 26.79
CA HIS A 112 0.31 6.42 26.23
C HIS A 112 0.54 6.06 24.76
N GLY A 113 0.24 4.81 24.40
CA GLY A 113 0.20 4.37 23.01
C GLY A 113 -0.97 5.00 22.28
N ILE A 114 -0.69 5.80 21.26
CA ILE A 114 -1.66 6.45 20.38
C ILE A 114 -1.48 5.92 18.96
N LEU A 115 -2.60 5.53 18.34
CA LEU A 115 -2.64 5.23 16.92
C LEU A 115 -3.02 6.50 16.15
N LYS A 116 -2.09 7.02 15.35
CA LYS A 116 -2.38 8.11 14.42
C LYS A 116 -2.90 7.52 13.11
N CYS A 117 -4.22 7.53 12.92
CA CYS A 117 -4.87 7.02 11.73
C CYS A 117 -4.40 7.77 10.46
N PHE A 118 -4.34 7.05 9.34
CA PHE A 118 -4.14 7.67 8.04
C PHE A 118 -5.41 8.40 7.61
N GLN A 119 -5.26 9.60 7.06
CA GLN A 119 -6.36 10.42 6.56
C GLN A 119 -5.98 11.02 5.21
N PHE A 120 -6.93 11.07 4.28
CA PHE A 120 -6.73 11.78 3.02
C PHE A 120 -6.61 13.28 3.28
N SER A 121 -5.55 13.89 2.78
CA SER A 121 -5.35 15.33 2.92
C SER A 121 -6.33 16.13 2.04
N GLY A 122 -6.53 17.40 2.38
CA GLY A 122 -7.19 18.35 1.50
C GLY A 122 -6.35 18.60 0.24
N LEU A 123 -6.99 18.70 -0.93
CA LEU A 123 -6.30 19.11 -2.15
C LEU A 123 -5.71 20.51 -1.97
N LYS A 124 -4.43 20.67 -2.31
CA LYS A 124 -3.78 21.98 -2.39
C LYS A 124 -3.87 22.47 -3.83
N THR A 125 -4.77 23.40 -4.09
CA THR A 125 -4.88 24.05 -5.41
C THR A 125 -4.00 25.30 -5.44
N CYS A 126 -3.02 25.35 -6.34
CA CYS A 126 -2.34 26.61 -6.66
C CYS A 126 -3.26 27.45 -7.56
N LYS A 127 -3.34 28.76 -7.33
CA LYS A 127 -3.98 29.66 -8.31
C LYS A 127 -3.10 29.68 -9.56
N SER A 128 -3.69 29.38 -10.72
CA SER A 128 -3.10 29.70 -12.01
C SER A 128 -3.03 31.23 -12.12
N ASN A 129 -1.83 31.76 -12.35
CA ASN A 129 -1.62 33.16 -12.69
C ASN A 129 -1.99 33.43 -14.15
#